data_AF-A0A0B6ZMW9-F1
#
_entry.id   AF-A0A0B6ZMW9-F1
#
_cell.length_a   1.000
_cell.length_b   1.000
_cell.length_c   1.000
_cell.angle_alpha   90.00
_cell.angle_beta   90.00
_cell.angle_gamma   90.00
#
_symmetry.space_group_name_H-M   'P 1'
#
loop_
_entity.id
_entity.type
_entity.pdbx_description
1 polymer ?
#
loop_
_entity_poly.entity_id
_entity_poly.type
_entity_poly.pdbx_seq_one_letter_code
_entity_poly.pdbx_strand_id
1 'polypeptide(L)'
;ESYSPKSKEMREIERIFEDGKDALQHEFKSLLNRHGRPVPPIVILDLLNTDEELAPIGLDTDLTLEQLSEKVTQDLRAISKWLTEYGKSSEFIRSYQSARSTMLSRSLAGLKEHLKSSSGSSFSSAQLSYGNQSSPAGGAKFRGQKEVPARKSIKRFVSFTKKASSLLQLEQGHRRQGSFPDPIKEETSDLETDLYINEISALLRLMQSEAHLMKGIVPEKHQRTAFDNIIQQVLDSLVNEGELLATAARKNVARHEFTAVLSIFPIVQHLRAVKPEFDLILEGCQAPTRAKLTSLLSTLDSTGAKAL
;
A
#
# COMPACT_ATOMS: atom_id res chain seq x y z
N GLU A 1 -32.06 52.91 -1.43
CA GLU A 1 -31.32 52.32 -2.58
C GLU A 1 -32.27 51.41 -3.35
N SER A 2 -32.38 51.61 -4.66
CA SER A 2 -33.28 50.82 -5.52
C SER A 2 -32.64 49.47 -5.78
N TYR A 3 -32.95 48.47 -4.95
CA TYR A 3 -32.60 47.08 -5.21
C TYR A 3 -33.36 46.61 -6.46
N SER A 4 -32.65 46.48 -7.58
CA SER A 4 -33.20 46.00 -8.85
C SER A 4 -32.73 44.56 -9.09
N PRO A 5 -33.42 43.53 -8.57
CA PRO A 5 -32.97 42.13 -8.60
C PRO A 5 -32.85 41.52 -10.00
N LYS A 6 -33.22 42.24 -11.07
CA LYS A 6 -33.09 41.81 -12.47
C LYS A 6 -32.26 42.79 -13.32
N SER A 7 -31.45 43.62 -12.69
CA SER A 7 -30.59 44.56 -13.43
C SER A 7 -29.55 43.81 -14.28
N LYS A 8 -29.00 44.48 -15.30
CA LYS A 8 -27.96 43.87 -16.14
C LYS A 8 -26.67 43.68 -15.34
N GLU A 9 -26.40 44.57 -14.41
CA GLU A 9 -25.25 44.58 -13.51
C GLU A 9 -25.30 43.39 -12.55
N MET A 10 -26.48 43.08 -11.98
CA MET A 10 -26.63 41.90 -11.11
C MET A 10 -26.30 40.60 -11.86
N ARG A 11 -26.77 40.45 -13.10
CA ARG A 11 -26.46 39.27 -13.92
C ARG A 11 -24.98 39.15 -14.25
N GLU A 12 -24.28 40.27 -14.46
CA GLU A 12 -22.83 40.25 -14.69
C GLU A 12 -22.06 39.87 -13.42
N ILE A 13 -22.50 40.36 -12.24
CA ILE A 13 -21.91 39.97 -10.96
C ILE A 13 -22.11 38.48 -10.68
N GLU A 14 -23.32 37.96 -10.92
CA GLU A 14 -23.62 36.53 -10.80
C GLU A 14 -22.72 35.70 -11.72
N ARG A 15 -22.51 36.15 -12.96
CA ARG A 15 -21.61 35.49 -13.91
C ARG A 15 -20.16 35.46 -13.42
N ILE A 16 -19.61 36.60 -13.00
CA ILE A 16 -18.23 36.68 -12.48
C ILE A 16 -18.06 35.81 -11.23
N PHE A 17 -19.08 35.76 -10.38
CA PHE A 17 -19.09 34.89 -9.19
C PHE A 17 -19.01 33.41 -9.57
N GLU A 18 -19.80 32.98 -10.56
CA GLU A 18 -19.77 31.60 -11.07
C GLU A 18 -18.43 31.28 -11.74
N ASP A 19 -17.89 32.17 -12.58
CA ASP A 19 -16.57 32.02 -13.20
C ASP A 19 -15.46 31.88 -12.13
N GLY A 20 -15.53 32.67 -11.05
CA GLY A 20 -14.61 32.60 -9.91
C GLY A 20 -14.73 31.30 -9.11
N LYS A 21 -15.97 30.80 -8.92
CA LYS A 21 -16.22 29.50 -8.29
C LYS A 21 -15.61 28.37 -9.11
N ASP A 22 -15.77 28.40 -10.43
CA ASP A 22 -15.20 27.38 -11.33
C ASP A 22 -13.67 27.44 -11.35
N ALA A 23 -13.08 28.64 -11.32
CA ALA A 23 -11.64 28.82 -11.17
C ALA A 23 -11.12 28.21 -9.86
N LEU A 24 -11.83 28.40 -8.74
CA LEU A 24 -11.46 27.79 -7.46
C LEU A 24 -11.58 26.26 -7.48
N GLN A 25 -12.62 25.71 -8.11
CA GLN A 25 -12.73 24.26 -8.31
C GLN A 25 -11.58 23.72 -9.15
N HIS A 26 -11.19 24.45 -10.20
CA HIS A 26 -10.06 24.08 -11.04
C HIS A 26 -8.74 24.11 -10.27
N GLU A 27 -8.48 25.17 -9.50
CA GLU A 27 -7.28 25.28 -8.66
C GLU A 27 -7.21 24.19 -7.61
N PHE A 28 -8.33 23.85 -6.96
CA PHE A 28 -8.39 22.73 -6.01
C PHE A 28 -7.93 21.42 -6.66
N LYS A 29 -8.45 21.12 -7.86
CA LYS A 29 -8.04 19.94 -8.63
C LYS A 29 -6.59 20.02 -9.10
N SER A 30 -6.13 21.20 -9.51
CA SER A 30 -4.75 21.45 -9.94
C SER A 30 -3.75 21.20 -8.81
N LEU A 31 -4.02 21.69 -7.60
CA LEU A 31 -3.20 21.45 -6.42
C LEU A 31 -3.06 19.96 -6.11
N LEU A 32 -4.17 19.21 -6.15
CA LEU A 32 -4.17 17.76 -5.93
C LEU A 32 -3.34 17.02 -6.99
N ASN A 33 -3.49 17.36 -8.27
CA ASN A 33 -2.75 16.68 -9.34
C ASN A 33 -1.26 17.05 -9.34
N ARG A 34 -0.93 18.31 -9.06
CA ARG A 34 0.45 18.80 -9.08
C ARG A 34 1.26 18.25 -7.92
N HIS A 35 0.66 18.15 -6.74
CA HIS A 35 1.36 17.78 -5.50
C HIS A 35 1.03 16.38 -4.99
N GLY A 36 -0.05 15.76 -5.47
CA GLY A 36 -0.35 14.36 -5.20
C GLY A 36 0.70 13.46 -5.82
N ARG A 37 1.39 12.68 -4.99
CA ARG A 37 2.34 11.66 -5.40
C ARG A 37 2.02 10.35 -4.68
N PRO A 38 2.20 9.19 -5.34
CA PRO A 38 2.17 7.92 -4.65
C PRO A 38 3.25 7.88 -3.56
N VAL A 39 2.93 7.26 -2.44
CA VAL A 39 3.86 7.08 -1.33
C VAL A 39 4.96 6.11 -1.77
N PRO A 40 6.25 6.46 -1.61
CA PRO A 40 7.35 5.58 -1.99
C PRO A 40 7.35 4.27 -1.18
N PRO A 41 7.69 3.12 -1.79
CA PRO A 41 7.72 1.82 -1.10
C PRO A 41 8.54 1.81 0.19
N ILE A 42 9.71 2.44 0.19
CA ILE A 42 10.60 2.49 1.35
C ILE A 42 9.92 3.19 2.53
N VAL A 43 9.19 4.28 2.28
CA VAL A 43 8.45 5.00 3.34
C VAL A 43 7.34 4.12 3.91
N ILE A 44 6.65 3.35 3.06
CA ILE A 44 5.63 2.41 3.53
C ILE A 44 6.26 1.31 4.39
N LEU A 45 7.41 0.77 3.97
CA LEU A 45 8.13 -0.25 4.75
C LEU A 45 8.64 0.30 6.08
N ASP A 46 9.12 1.53 6.13
CA ASP A 46 9.53 2.19 7.37
C ASP A 46 8.34 2.31 8.33
N LEU A 47 7.15 2.69 7.83
CA LEU A 47 5.91 2.72 8.62
C LEU A 47 5.50 1.34 9.15
N LEU A 48 5.75 0.27 8.39
CA LEU A 48 5.52 -1.11 8.81
C LEU A 48 6.53 -1.59 9.86
N ASN A 49 7.75 -1.03 9.86
CA ASN A 49 8.83 -1.42 10.77
C ASN A 49 8.80 -0.68 12.11
N THR A 50 8.16 0.49 12.20
CA THR A 50 7.98 1.26 13.45
C THR A 50 7.02 0.61 14.46
N ASP A 51 6.78 -0.70 14.35
CA ASP A 51 5.78 -1.50 15.06
C ASP A 51 6.17 -1.87 16.51
N GLU A 52 6.84 -0.99 17.25
CA GLU A 52 6.82 -1.08 18.72
C GLU A 52 5.48 -0.50 19.21
N GLU A 53 4.52 -1.41 19.35
CA GLU A 53 3.19 -1.21 19.94
C GLU A 53 2.21 -0.45 19.03
N LEU A 54 1.35 -1.21 18.36
CA LEU A 54 0.15 -0.76 17.66
C LEU A 54 -0.68 0.15 18.57
N ALA A 55 -0.42 1.47 18.49
CA ALA A 55 -1.19 2.44 19.23
C ALA A 55 -2.65 2.39 18.75
N PRO A 56 -3.62 2.16 19.65
CA PRO A 56 -5.02 2.09 19.29
C PRO A 56 -5.46 3.40 18.63
N ILE A 57 -6.21 3.31 17.53
CA ILE A 57 -6.68 4.53 16.85
C ILE A 57 -7.63 5.30 17.78
N GLY A 58 -7.36 6.59 18.00
CA GLY A 58 -8.18 7.45 18.87
C GLY A 58 -7.44 8.56 19.62
N LEU A 59 -6.11 8.46 19.76
CA LEU A 59 -5.27 9.61 20.09
C LEU A 59 -4.52 10.07 18.84
N ASP A 60 -4.09 11.32 18.85
CA ASP A 60 -3.21 11.93 17.85
C ASP A 60 -1.86 11.20 17.78
N THR A 61 -1.87 9.94 17.34
CA THR A 61 -0.64 9.28 16.93
C THR A 61 -0.21 9.93 15.64
N ASP A 62 0.95 10.54 15.78
CA ASP A 62 1.79 11.18 14.79
C ASP A 62 2.11 10.19 13.65
N LEU A 63 1.10 9.82 12.86
CA LEU A 63 1.30 9.24 11.54
C LEU A 63 1.85 10.38 10.69
N THR A 64 3.15 10.63 10.82
CA THR A 64 3.90 11.67 10.09
C THR A 64 4.07 11.30 8.61
N LEU A 65 3.08 10.66 7.99
CA LEU A 65 3.06 10.45 6.56
C LEU A 65 2.54 11.74 5.90
N GLU A 66 3.46 12.68 5.68
CA GLU A 66 3.17 13.91 4.95
C GLU A 66 2.97 13.60 3.46
N GLN A 67 1.75 13.21 3.09
CA GLN A 67 1.39 12.93 1.69
C GLN A 67 1.26 14.21 0.84
N LEU A 68 1.04 15.36 1.49
CA LEU A 68 0.99 16.70 0.91
C LEU A 68 1.70 17.67 1.85
N SER A 69 2.41 18.65 1.29
CA SER A 69 3.01 19.73 2.07
C SER A 69 1.93 20.51 2.83
N GLU A 70 2.23 20.92 4.06
CA GLU A 70 1.31 21.70 4.91
C GLU A 70 0.75 22.93 4.20
N LYS A 71 1.55 23.64 3.39
CA LYS A 71 1.06 24.78 2.60
C LYS A 71 -0.06 24.38 1.63
N VAL A 72 0.12 23.28 0.92
CA VAL A 72 -0.87 22.78 -0.05
C VAL A 72 -2.12 22.31 0.69
N THR A 73 -1.95 21.64 1.83
CA THR A 73 -3.05 21.23 2.69
C THR A 73 -3.87 22.45 3.15
N GLN A 74 -3.21 23.52 3.61
CA GLN A 74 -3.89 24.76 4.01
C GLN A 74 -4.65 25.41 2.85
N ASP A 75 -4.04 25.49 1.66
CA ASP A 75 -4.71 26.02 0.46
C ASP A 75 -5.95 25.19 0.10
N LEU A 76 -5.85 23.85 0.13
CA LEU A 76 -6.97 22.94 -0.12
C LEU A 76 -8.10 23.11 0.91
N ARG A 77 -7.75 23.26 2.20
CA ARG A 77 -8.72 23.53 3.28
C ARG A 77 -9.44 24.86 3.05
N ALA A 78 -8.71 25.92 2.71
CA ALA A 78 -9.27 27.25 2.46
C ALA A 78 -10.24 27.23 1.26
N ILE A 79 -9.83 26.63 0.13
CA ILE A 79 -10.67 26.53 -1.06
C ILE A 79 -11.91 25.66 -0.79
N SER A 80 -11.75 24.50 -0.13
CA SER A 80 -12.86 23.62 0.23
C SER A 80 -13.89 24.31 1.11
N LYS A 81 -13.43 25.05 2.14
CA LYS A 81 -14.31 25.82 3.01
C LYS A 81 -15.09 26.86 2.22
N TRP A 82 -14.43 27.61 1.35
CA TRP A 82 -15.08 28.62 0.51
C TRP A 82 -16.12 28.01 -0.45
N LEU A 83 -15.77 26.93 -1.14
CA LEU A 83 -16.66 26.23 -2.07
C LEU A 83 -17.88 25.63 -1.36
N THR A 84 -17.73 25.21 -0.11
CA THR A 84 -18.82 24.66 0.70
C THR A 84 -19.75 25.75 1.24
N GLU A 85 -19.19 26.83 1.80
CA GLU A 85 -19.94 27.89 2.47
C GLU A 85 -20.59 28.87 1.48
N TYR A 86 -19.82 29.33 0.49
CA TYR A 86 -20.24 30.35 -0.46
C TYR A 86 -20.61 29.76 -1.82
N GLY A 87 -19.81 28.82 -2.32
CA GLY A 87 -20.05 28.19 -3.63
C GLY A 87 -21.19 27.16 -3.65
N LYS A 88 -21.62 26.68 -2.47
CA LYS A 88 -22.60 25.59 -2.28
C LYS A 88 -22.35 24.37 -3.19
N SER A 89 -21.10 24.14 -3.57
CA SER A 89 -20.69 23.07 -4.48
C SER A 89 -20.08 21.92 -3.69
N SER A 90 -20.40 20.69 -4.10
CA SER A 90 -19.77 19.47 -3.60
C SER A 90 -18.98 18.73 -4.69
N GLU A 91 -18.83 19.33 -5.87
CA GLU A 91 -18.19 18.68 -7.02
C GLU A 91 -16.68 18.47 -6.81
N PHE A 92 -16.02 19.41 -6.13
CA PHE A 92 -14.61 19.30 -5.77
C PHE A 92 -14.31 18.05 -4.91
N ILE A 93 -15.28 17.57 -4.13
CA ILE A 93 -15.14 16.37 -3.30
C ILE A 93 -14.95 15.14 -4.19
N ARG A 94 -15.64 15.06 -5.34
CA ARG A 94 -15.45 13.96 -6.31
C ARG A 94 -14.06 14.02 -6.93
N SER A 95 -13.56 15.23 -7.22
CA SER A 95 -12.18 15.41 -7.70
C SER A 95 -11.15 14.97 -6.65
N TYR A 96 -11.39 15.29 -5.37
CA TYR A 96 -10.57 14.82 -4.25
C TYR A 96 -10.57 13.28 -4.16
N GLN A 97 -11.76 12.66 -4.12
CA GLN A 97 -11.92 11.22 -4.03
C GLN A 97 -11.17 10.50 -5.16
N SER A 98 -11.35 10.96 -6.40
CA SER A 98 -10.69 10.38 -7.58
C SER A 98 -9.16 10.51 -7.52
N ALA A 99 -8.65 11.70 -7.17
CA ALA A 99 -7.22 11.92 -7.08
C ALA A 99 -6.58 11.07 -5.97
N ARG A 100 -7.18 11.05 -4.78
CA ARG A 100 -6.66 10.28 -3.63
C ARG A 100 -6.75 8.78 -3.84
N SER A 101 -7.87 8.28 -4.37
CA SER A 101 -8.02 6.85 -4.72
C SER A 101 -6.93 6.40 -5.71
N THR A 102 -6.62 7.23 -6.70
CA THR A 102 -5.55 6.96 -7.67
C THR A 102 -4.17 6.92 -6.99
N MET A 103 -3.89 7.84 -6.06
CA MET A 103 -2.61 7.86 -5.35
C MET A 103 -2.47 6.67 -4.41
N LEU A 104 -3.52 6.32 -3.66
CA LEU A 104 -3.56 5.14 -2.80
C LEU A 104 -3.29 3.86 -3.59
N SER A 105 -4.00 3.67 -4.71
CA SER A 105 -3.83 2.52 -5.60
C SER A 105 -2.40 2.41 -6.14
N ARG A 106 -1.83 3.53 -6.60
CA ARG A 106 -0.45 3.55 -7.12
C ARG A 106 0.60 3.32 -6.04
N SER A 107 0.34 3.76 -4.82
CA SER A 107 1.25 3.56 -3.68
C SER A 107 1.35 2.07 -3.34
N LEU A 108 0.20 1.39 -3.24
CA LEU A 108 0.17 -0.05 -2.96
C LEU A 108 0.76 -0.87 -4.13
N ALA A 109 0.42 -0.54 -5.37
CA ALA A 109 0.99 -1.20 -6.54
C ALA A 109 2.52 -1.02 -6.62
N GLY A 110 3.02 0.18 -6.31
CA GLY A 110 4.45 0.46 -6.26
C GLY A 110 5.18 -0.34 -5.18
N LEU A 111 4.56 -0.51 -4.01
CA LEU A 111 5.10 -1.36 -2.94
C LEU A 111 5.21 -2.81 -3.40
N LYS A 112 4.15 -3.34 -4.00
CA LYS A 112 4.11 -4.72 -4.50
C LYS A 112 5.21 -5.00 -5.52
N GLU A 113 5.41 -4.09 -6.47
CA GLU A 113 6.47 -4.22 -7.47
C GLU A 113 7.86 -4.15 -6.84
N HIS A 114 8.05 -3.25 -5.86
CA HIS A 114 9.29 -3.14 -5.11
C HIS A 114 9.61 -4.43 -4.34
N LEU A 115 8.62 -5.03 -3.67
CA LEU A 115 8.82 -6.27 -2.92
C LEU A 115 9.17 -7.45 -3.85
N LYS A 116 8.50 -7.57 -5.01
CA LYS A 116 8.83 -8.58 -6.04
C LYS A 116 10.24 -8.41 -6.62
N SER A 117 10.65 -7.16 -6.84
CA SER A 117 11.99 -6.85 -7.35
C SER A 117 13.08 -7.11 -6.32
N SER A 118 12.80 -6.81 -5.05
CA SER A 118 13.74 -7.01 -3.95
C SER A 118 13.96 -8.50 -3.65
N SER A 119 12.88 -9.29 -3.67
CA SER A 119 12.96 -10.75 -3.46
C SER A 119 13.65 -11.52 -4.59
N GLY A 120 13.62 -11.00 -5.82
CA GLY A 120 14.37 -11.55 -6.96
C GLY A 120 15.87 -11.22 -6.99
N SER A 121 16.33 -10.25 -6.20
CA SER A 121 17.72 -9.76 -6.23
C SER A 121 18.71 -10.54 -5.35
N SER A 122 18.21 -11.52 -4.59
CA SER A 122 19.01 -12.34 -3.67
C SER A 122 19.93 -13.37 -4.35
N PHE A 123 19.95 -13.46 -5.68
CA PHE A 123 20.79 -14.43 -6.42
C PHE A 123 21.76 -13.83 -7.45
N SER A 124 21.93 -12.50 -7.54
CA SER A 124 22.79 -11.92 -8.60
C SER A 124 23.51 -10.61 -8.26
N SER A 125 23.70 -10.30 -6.97
CA SER A 125 24.61 -9.22 -6.53
C SER A 125 25.93 -9.74 -5.92
N ALA A 126 26.47 -10.81 -6.49
CA ALA A 126 27.88 -11.19 -6.38
C ALA A 126 28.35 -11.71 -7.75
N GLN A 127 29.34 -11.04 -8.35
CA GLN A 127 29.76 -11.14 -9.77
C GLN A 127 28.70 -10.51 -10.71
N LEU A 128 28.94 -9.33 -11.29
CA LEU A 128 29.94 -9.12 -12.33
C LEU A 128 30.59 -7.73 -12.23
N SER A 129 31.88 -7.74 -11.91
CA SER A 129 32.82 -6.72 -12.38
C SER A 129 33.27 -7.12 -13.79
N TYR A 130 33.57 -6.12 -14.61
CA TYR A 130 34.18 -6.12 -15.95
C TYR A 130 33.24 -6.12 -17.16
N GLY A 131 33.24 -4.96 -17.84
CA GLY A 131 32.74 -4.84 -19.21
C GLY A 131 32.52 -3.40 -19.69
N ASN A 132 33.49 -2.49 -19.51
CA ASN A 132 33.44 -1.15 -20.10
C ASN A 132 34.60 -0.98 -21.10
N GLN A 133 34.30 -0.83 -22.39
CA GLN A 133 35.25 -0.39 -23.42
C GLN A 133 34.57 0.51 -24.46
N SER A 134 35.36 1.50 -24.93
CA SER A 134 35.16 2.47 -26.05
C SER A 134 34.55 3.81 -25.61
N SER A 135 35.14 5.02 -25.71
CA SER A 135 36.32 5.57 -26.41
C SER A 135 36.73 6.95 -25.76
N PRO A 136 37.51 7.88 -26.38
CA PRO A 136 38.90 8.20 -25.99
C PRO A 136 39.12 9.69 -25.57
N ALA A 137 40.26 9.98 -24.92
CA ALA A 137 41.13 11.18 -25.16
C ALA A 137 41.97 11.59 -23.92
N GLY A 138 43.25 11.89 -24.17
CA GLY A 138 43.97 13.00 -23.54
C GLY A 138 44.65 12.75 -22.20
N GLY A 139 45.95 12.44 -22.23
CA GLY A 139 46.78 12.37 -21.03
C GLY A 139 47.19 13.75 -20.49
N ALA A 140 47.29 13.86 -19.16
CA ALA A 140 48.26 14.71 -18.45
C ALA A 140 48.33 14.30 -16.96
N LYS A 141 49.49 14.56 -16.37
CA LYS A 141 50.08 13.92 -15.18
C LYS A 141 49.59 14.49 -13.83
N PHE A 142 49.54 13.61 -12.83
CA PHE A 142 49.83 13.76 -11.38
C PHE A 142 49.32 15.00 -10.60
N ARG A 143 48.50 14.77 -9.54
CA ARG A 143 48.88 14.85 -8.09
C ARG A 143 47.63 14.76 -7.19
N GLY A 144 47.73 14.08 -6.03
CA GLY A 144 46.88 14.35 -4.86
C GLY A 144 46.36 13.12 -4.10
N GLN A 145 46.86 12.91 -2.88
CA GLN A 145 46.38 12.00 -1.83
C GLN A 145 44.86 12.14 -1.58
N LYS A 146 44.11 11.21 -0.98
CA LYS A 146 44.35 10.49 0.29
C LYS A 146 43.27 9.41 0.48
N GLU A 147 43.65 8.28 1.04
CA GLU A 147 42.79 7.11 1.30
C GLU A 147 41.59 7.38 2.22
N VAL A 148 40.50 6.68 1.92
CA VAL A 148 39.29 6.53 2.74
C VAL A 148 39.34 5.15 3.39
N PRO A 149 38.99 4.98 4.68
CA PRO A 149 38.52 3.70 5.18
C PRO A 149 36.99 3.70 5.25
N ALA A 150 36.38 2.87 4.42
CA ALA A 150 34.96 2.55 4.46
C ALA A 150 34.55 1.99 5.84
N ARG A 151 33.55 2.60 6.47
CA ARG A 151 32.93 2.07 7.69
C ARG A 151 32.01 0.90 7.31
N LYS A 152 32.29 -0.22 7.97
CA LYS A 152 31.66 -1.53 7.85
C LYS A 152 30.17 -1.46 8.18
N SER A 153 29.32 -1.95 7.29
CA SER A 153 27.92 -2.26 7.58
C SER A 153 27.84 -3.49 8.48
N ILE A 154 27.18 -3.33 9.61
CA ILE A 154 26.85 -4.40 10.55
C ILE A 154 25.69 -5.19 9.95
N LYS A 155 25.97 -6.42 9.51
CA LYS A 155 24.97 -7.46 9.32
C LYS A 155 24.86 -8.22 10.64
N ARG A 156 23.69 -8.20 11.29
CA ARG A 156 23.35 -9.18 12.32
C ARG A 156 22.11 -9.97 11.91
N PHE A 157 22.28 -11.27 12.06
CA PHE A 157 21.42 -12.40 11.74
C PHE A 157 20.08 -12.38 12.48
N VAL A 158 19.07 -12.99 11.85
CA VAL A 158 18.36 -14.10 12.50
C VAL A 158 17.95 -15.14 11.45
N SER A 159 18.66 -16.27 11.43
CA SER A 159 18.24 -17.53 10.82
C SER A 159 17.99 -18.47 11.99
N PHE A 160 16.74 -18.89 12.17
CA PHE A 160 16.39 -19.94 13.11
C PHE A 160 15.98 -21.20 12.35
N THR A 161 16.48 -22.33 12.86
CA THR A 161 16.14 -23.72 12.55
C THR A 161 16.80 -24.36 11.32
N LYS A 162 17.87 -25.15 11.59
CA LYS A 162 18.09 -26.52 11.07
C LYS A 162 19.47 -27.00 11.50
N LYS A 163 19.57 -27.75 12.62
CA LYS A 163 20.63 -28.77 12.83
C LYS A 163 20.18 -29.81 13.86
N ALA A 164 20.02 -31.05 13.42
CA ALA A 164 20.57 -32.24 14.09
C ALA A 164 20.40 -33.46 13.17
N SER A 165 21.36 -33.68 12.26
CA SER A 165 21.56 -35.00 11.65
C SER A 165 23.01 -35.12 11.18
N SER A 166 23.85 -35.71 12.03
CA SER A 166 25.05 -36.40 11.58
C SER A 166 25.36 -37.51 12.57
N LEU A 167 25.83 -38.62 12.03
CA LEU A 167 26.21 -39.89 12.66
C LEU A 167 25.08 -40.93 12.73
N LEU A 168 25.00 -41.76 11.70
CA LEU A 168 25.21 -43.21 11.80
C LEU A 168 25.25 -43.79 10.38
N GLN A 169 26.44 -44.28 10.03
CA GLN A 169 26.74 -45.03 8.82
C GLN A 169 26.38 -46.49 9.10
N LEU A 170 25.35 -47.01 8.43
CA LEU A 170 25.14 -48.45 8.28
C LEU A 170 24.49 -48.71 6.93
N GLU A 171 25.13 -49.56 6.14
CA GLU A 171 24.62 -50.08 4.89
C GLU A 171 23.34 -50.88 5.09
N GLN A 172 22.35 -50.70 4.21
CA GLN A 172 21.64 -51.79 3.51
C GLN A 172 20.62 -51.22 2.53
N GLY A 173 20.57 -51.83 1.34
CA GLY A 173 19.89 -51.31 0.16
C GLY A 173 18.37 -51.44 0.10
N HIS A 174 17.88 -51.16 -1.11
CA HIS A 174 16.53 -51.30 -1.67
C HIS A 174 15.66 -50.03 -1.74
N ARG A 175 15.64 -49.49 -2.96
CA ARG A 175 14.48 -48.94 -3.71
C ARG A 175 13.29 -48.49 -2.85
N ARG A 176 13.08 -47.16 -2.77
CA ARG A 176 11.79 -46.52 -3.06
C ARG A 176 12.04 -45.11 -3.65
N GLN A 177 11.47 -44.85 -4.81
CA GLN A 177 11.26 -43.50 -5.35
C GLN A 177 10.47 -42.70 -4.32
N GLY A 178 11.15 -41.80 -3.62
CA GLY A 178 10.50 -40.72 -2.89
C GLY A 178 10.42 -39.52 -3.83
N SER A 179 9.21 -39.16 -4.24
CA SER A 179 8.93 -37.87 -4.85
C SER A 179 9.27 -36.77 -3.84
N PHE A 180 10.47 -36.20 -3.96
CA PHE A 180 10.76 -34.92 -3.33
C PHE A 180 9.86 -33.87 -4.01
N PRO A 181 9.14 -33.03 -3.27
CA PRO A 181 8.47 -31.88 -3.88
C PRO A 181 9.55 -31.00 -4.50
N ASP A 182 9.28 -30.47 -5.70
CA ASP A 182 10.14 -29.51 -6.37
C ASP A 182 10.33 -28.30 -5.44
N PRO A 183 11.56 -28.02 -4.94
CA PRO A 183 11.80 -26.93 -3.98
C PRO A 183 11.42 -25.56 -4.55
N ILE A 184 11.42 -25.43 -5.88
CA ILE A 184 11.12 -24.19 -6.61
C ILE A 184 9.65 -23.78 -6.45
N LYS A 185 8.71 -24.73 -6.37
CA LYS A 185 7.28 -24.40 -6.21
C LYS A 185 6.93 -23.94 -4.80
N GLU A 186 7.62 -24.49 -3.80
CA GLU A 186 7.41 -24.15 -2.39
C GLU A 186 7.93 -22.73 -2.11
N GLU A 187 9.13 -22.40 -2.57
CA GLU A 187 9.73 -21.06 -2.43
C GLU A 187 8.89 -19.96 -3.11
N THR A 188 8.22 -20.27 -4.23
CA THR A 188 7.30 -19.30 -4.87
C THR A 188 6.01 -19.06 -4.10
N SER A 189 5.45 -20.08 -3.45
CA SER A 189 4.20 -19.94 -2.68
C SER A 189 4.43 -19.17 -1.37
N ASP A 190 5.60 -19.34 -0.76
CA ASP A 190 5.97 -18.60 0.45
C ASP A 190 6.21 -17.12 0.14
N LEU A 191 6.84 -16.82 -1.01
CA LEU A 191 6.99 -15.44 -1.47
C LEU A 191 5.63 -14.76 -1.72
N GLU A 192 4.69 -15.41 -2.41
CA GLU A 192 3.36 -14.85 -2.65
C GLU A 192 2.60 -14.57 -1.33
N THR A 193 2.80 -15.44 -0.34
CA THR A 193 2.24 -15.29 1.01
C THR A 193 2.78 -14.06 1.72
N ASP A 194 4.11 -13.91 1.76
CA ASP A 194 4.76 -12.77 2.40
C ASP A 194 4.40 -11.45 1.70
N LEU A 195 4.31 -11.46 0.36
CA LEU A 195 3.87 -10.31 -0.41
C LEU A 195 2.46 -9.88 -0.01
N TYR A 196 1.53 -10.83 0.10
CA TYR A 196 0.14 -10.55 0.46
C TYR A 196 -0.01 -10.06 1.91
N ILE A 197 0.75 -10.65 2.85
CA ILE A 197 0.79 -10.19 4.25
C ILE A 197 1.26 -8.73 4.34
N ASN A 198 2.35 -8.39 3.64
CA ASN A 198 2.84 -7.01 3.57
C ASN A 198 1.82 -6.07 2.92
N GLU A 199 1.14 -6.53 1.88
CA GLU A 199 0.10 -5.76 1.19
C GLU A 199 -1.10 -5.42 2.09
N ILE A 200 -1.56 -6.38 2.91
CA ILE A 200 -2.62 -6.16 3.90
C ILE A 200 -2.21 -5.06 4.91
N SER A 201 -1.03 -5.18 5.50
CA SER A 201 -0.55 -4.23 6.50
C SER A 201 -0.34 -2.84 5.90
N ALA A 202 0.25 -2.79 4.69
CA ALA A 202 0.47 -1.55 3.97
C ALA A 202 -0.85 -0.84 3.64
N LEU A 203 -1.86 -1.59 3.18
CA LEU A 203 -3.17 -1.01 2.91
C LEU A 203 -3.76 -0.37 4.17
N LEU A 204 -3.69 -1.06 5.32
CA LEU A 204 -4.20 -0.53 6.58
C LEU A 204 -3.53 0.80 6.95
N ARG A 205 -2.19 0.86 6.91
CA ARG A 205 -1.44 2.10 7.22
C ARG A 205 -1.75 3.24 6.25
N LEU A 206 -1.85 2.93 4.96
CA LEU A 206 -2.19 3.93 3.94
C LEU A 206 -3.63 4.43 4.10
N MET A 207 -4.58 3.55 4.43
CA MET A 207 -5.95 3.95 4.74
C MET A 207 -6.01 4.87 5.95
N GLN A 208 -5.24 4.58 7.02
CA GLN A 208 -5.15 5.44 8.20
C GLN A 208 -4.63 6.84 7.82
N SER A 209 -3.61 6.91 6.97
CA SER A 209 -3.09 8.18 6.44
C SER A 209 -4.14 8.95 5.62
N GLU A 210 -4.91 8.29 4.74
CA GLU A 210 -5.96 8.96 3.96
C GLU A 210 -7.05 9.52 4.88
N ALA A 211 -7.47 8.75 5.89
CA ALA A 211 -8.46 9.20 6.88
C ALA A 211 -7.97 10.45 7.64
N HIS A 212 -6.68 10.51 7.97
CA HIS A 212 -6.07 11.69 8.59
C HIS A 212 -6.02 12.89 7.62
N LEU A 213 -5.54 12.69 6.38
CA LEU A 213 -5.38 13.75 5.39
C LEU A 213 -6.71 14.44 5.04
N MET A 214 -7.81 13.70 5.02
CA MET A 214 -9.14 14.25 4.78
C MET A 214 -9.58 15.28 5.82
N LYS A 215 -9.06 15.21 7.05
CA LYS A 215 -9.48 16.08 8.16
C LYS A 215 -9.22 17.55 7.80
N GLY A 216 -10.31 18.32 7.78
CA GLY A 216 -10.30 19.74 7.42
C GLY A 216 -10.34 20.01 5.91
N ILE A 217 -9.94 19.08 5.04
CA ILE A 217 -10.06 19.25 3.59
C ILE A 217 -11.47 18.89 3.13
N VAL A 218 -12.01 17.75 3.57
CA VAL A 218 -13.38 17.34 3.21
C VAL A 218 -14.35 17.74 4.32
N PRO A 219 -15.50 18.37 4.00
CA PRO A 219 -16.52 18.69 4.99
C PRO A 219 -17.00 17.44 5.75
N GLU A 220 -17.19 17.56 7.06
CA GLU A 220 -17.50 16.44 7.98
C GLU A 220 -18.66 15.55 7.49
N LYS A 221 -19.75 16.18 7.02
CA LYS A 221 -20.92 15.49 6.44
C LYS A 221 -20.60 14.53 5.28
N HIS A 222 -19.52 14.75 4.55
CA HIS A 222 -19.13 13.95 3.39
C HIS A 222 -17.89 13.10 3.64
N GLN A 223 -17.24 13.20 4.80
CA GLN A 223 -15.98 12.49 5.07
C GLN A 223 -16.14 10.98 4.97
N ARG A 224 -17.18 10.40 5.58
CA ARG A 224 -17.40 8.95 5.55
C ARG A 224 -17.63 8.42 4.13
N THR A 225 -18.49 9.08 3.35
CA THR A 225 -18.73 8.72 1.94
C THR A 225 -17.49 8.92 1.07
N ALA A 226 -16.72 9.99 1.33
CA ALA A 226 -15.49 10.24 0.60
C ALA A 226 -14.41 9.21 0.90
N PHE A 227 -14.23 8.85 2.16
CA PHE A 227 -13.32 7.79 2.57
C PHE A 227 -13.68 6.46 1.91
N ASP A 228 -14.94 6.07 2.00
CA ASP A 228 -15.46 4.84 1.39
C ASP A 228 -15.11 4.79 -0.10
N ASN A 229 -15.38 5.86 -0.85
CA ASN A 229 -15.04 5.96 -2.27
C ASN A 229 -13.54 5.93 -2.57
N ILE A 230 -12.70 6.49 -1.69
CA ILE A 230 -11.24 6.51 -1.88
C ILE A 230 -10.66 5.09 -1.79
N ILE A 231 -11.13 4.31 -0.82
CA ILE A 231 -10.58 2.99 -0.51
C ILE A 231 -11.16 1.86 -1.37
N GLN A 232 -12.35 2.03 -1.97
CA GLN A 232 -13.08 0.96 -2.69
C GLN A 232 -12.16 0.18 -3.62
N GLN A 233 -11.51 0.88 -4.57
CA GLN A 233 -10.70 0.26 -5.62
C GLN A 233 -9.57 -0.62 -5.05
N VAL A 234 -8.87 -0.13 -4.03
CA VAL A 234 -7.71 -0.83 -3.48
C VAL A 234 -8.14 -1.99 -2.59
N LEU A 235 -9.22 -1.80 -1.82
CA LEU A 235 -9.79 -2.86 -1.02
C LEU A 235 -10.38 -3.98 -1.88
N ASP A 236 -11.03 -3.65 -3.01
CA ASP A 236 -11.48 -4.64 -3.99
C ASP A 236 -10.31 -5.42 -4.60
N SER A 237 -9.22 -4.73 -4.95
CA SER A 237 -8.01 -5.37 -5.46
C SER A 237 -7.44 -6.35 -4.43
N LEU A 238 -7.31 -5.93 -3.16
CA LEU A 238 -6.79 -6.77 -2.08
C LEU A 238 -7.66 -8.02 -1.85
N VAL A 239 -8.98 -7.86 -1.85
CA VAL A 239 -9.93 -8.97 -1.67
C VAL A 239 -9.83 -9.95 -2.84
N ASN A 240 -9.85 -9.44 -4.08
CA ASN A 240 -9.75 -10.27 -5.27
C ASN A 240 -8.44 -11.09 -5.30
N GLU A 241 -7.33 -10.52 -4.85
CA GLU A 241 -6.07 -11.26 -4.73
C GLU A 241 -6.12 -12.35 -3.65
N GLY A 242 -6.74 -12.08 -2.51
CA GLY A 242 -6.98 -13.10 -1.49
C GLY A 242 -7.89 -14.23 -1.99
N GLU A 243 -8.90 -13.91 -2.80
CA GLU A 243 -9.76 -14.91 -3.46
C GLU A 243 -9.00 -15.75 -4.50
N LEU A 244 -8.04 -15.15 -5.21
CA LEU A 244 -7.15 -15.88 -6.12
C LEU A 244 -6.26 -16.87 -5.36
N LEU A 245 -5.68 -16.45 -4.23
CA LEU A 245 -4.90 -17.32 -3.35
C LEU A 245 -5.75 -18.48 -2.80
N ALA A 246 -6.97 -18.19 -2.34
CA ALA A 246 -7.92 -19.22 -1.91
C ALA A 246 -8.25 -20.20 -3.05
N THR A 247 -8.40 -19.71 -4.27
CA THR A 247 -8.69 -20.53 -5.46
C THR A 247 -7.50 -21.41 -5.84
N ALA A 248 -6.27 -20.87 -5.77
CA ALA A 248 -5.05 -21.63 -5.98
C ALA A 248 -4.92 -22.77 -4.95
N ALA A 249 -5.14 -22.48 -3.67
CA ALA A 249 -5.10 -23.50 -2.63
C ALA A 249 -6.19 -24.57 -2.80
N ARG A 250 -7.44 -24.20 -3.14
CA ARG A 250 -8.50 -25.18 -3.45
C ARG A 250 -8.09 -26.15 -4.56
N LYS A 251 -7.39 -25.64 -5.58
CA LYS A 251 -6.84 -26.46 -6.67
C LYS A 251 -5.74 -27.41 -6.20
N ASN A 252 -4.89 -26.97 -5.27
CA ASN A 252 -3.84 -27.80 -4.67
C ASN A 252 -4.44 -28.90 -3.78
N VAL A 253 -5.49 -28.58 -2.98
CA VAL A 253 -6.27 -29.59 -2.23
C VAL A 253 -6.82 -30.68 -3.17
N ALA A 254 -7.43 -30.28 -4.29
CA ALA A 254 -7.97 -31.22 -5.28
C ALA A 254 -6.88 -32.11 -5.94
N ARG A 255 -5.62 -31.67 -5.93
CA ARG A 255 -4.46 -32.42 -6.44
C ARG A 255 -3.75 -33.24 -5.37
N HIS A 256 -4.23 -33.21 -4.13
CA HIS A 256 -3.56 -33.78 -2.97
C HIS A 256 -2.17 -33.17 -2.68
N GLU A 257 -1.95 -31.92 -3.12
CA GLU A 257 -0.73 -31.14 -2.84
C GLU A 257 -0.93 -30.30 -1.57
N PHE A 258 -1.08 -30.96 -0.41
CA PHE A 258 -1.43 -30.30 0.85
C PHE A 258 -0.35 -29.35 1.39
N THR A 259 0.93 -29.60 1.10
CA THR A 259 2.04 -28.70 1.50
C THR A 259 1.86 -27.29 0.94
N ALA A 260 1.42 -27.17 -0.32
CA ALA A 260 1.20 -25.88 -0.97
C ALA A 260 -0.04 -25.14 -0.45
N VAL A 261 -0.84 -25.75 0.42
CA VAL A 261 -1.99 -25.11 1.09
C VAL A 261 -1.60 -24.51 2.44
N LEU A 262 -0.46 -24.91 3.00
CA LEU A 262 0.02 -24.40 4.29
C LEU A 262 0.28 -22.88 4.26
N SER A 263 0.56 -22.34 3.07
CA SER A 263 0.71 -20.91 2.78
C SER A 263 -0.51 -20.06 3.14
N ILE A 264 -1.72 -20.63 3.21
CA ILE A 264 -2.93 -19.90 3.64
C ILE A 264 -2.93 -19.57 5.13
N PHE A 265 -2.35 -20.43 5.98
CA PHE A 265 -2.48 -20.26 7.43
C PHE A 265 -1.84 -18.97 7.97
N PRO A 266 -0.61 -18.59 7.54
CA PRO A 266 -0.03 -17.30 7.91
C PRO A 266 -0.91 -16.11 7.49
N ILE A 267 -1.54 -16.17 6.30
CA ILE A 267 -2.44 -15.12 5.81
C ILE A 267 -3.66 -14.99 6.72
N VAL A 268 -4.32 -16.12 7.04
CA VAL A 268 -5.49 -16.14 7.93
C VAL A 268 -5.14 -15.61 9.31
N GLN A 269 -3.99 -16.04 9.86
CA GLN A 269 -3.51 -15.58 11.16
C GLN A 269 -3.29 -14.06 11.15
N HIS A 270 -2.63 -13.54 10.12
CA HIS A 270 -2.39 -12.11 9.97
C HIS A 270 -3.68 -11.31 9.80
N LEU A 271 -4.59 -11.76 8.93
CA LEU A 271 -5.90 -11.14 8.73
C LEU A 271 -6.70 -11.06 10.03
N ARG A 272 -6.67 -12.09 10.88
CA ARG A 272 -7.32 -12.06 12.20
C ARG A 272 -6.68 -11.05 13.14
N ALA A 273 -5.36 -10.89 13.10
CA ALA A 273 -4.64 -9.94 13.93
C ALA A 273 -4.99 -8.48 13.56
N VAL A 274 -5.02 -8.16 12.26
CA VAL A 274 -5.30 -6.79 11.78
C VAL A 274 -6.80 -6.46 11.67
N LYS A 275 -7.68 -7.47 11.74
CA LYS A 275 -9.14 -7.28 11.59
C LYS A 275 -9.72 -6.19 12.50
N PRO A 276 -9.38 -6.12 13.80
CA PRO A 276 -9.95 -5.09 14.68
C PRO A 276 -9.60 -3.66 14.23
N GLU A 277 -8.40 -3.45 13.70
CA GLU A 277 -7.98 -2.15 13.17
C GLU A 277 -8.71 -1.80 11.86
N PHE A 278 -8.90 -2.79 10.99
CA PHE A 278 -9.74 -2.63 9.80
C PHE A 278 -11.19 -2.30 10.16
N ASP A 279 -11.76 -2.99 11.16
CA ASP A 279 -13.13 -2.72 11.60
C ASP A 279 -13.28 -1.30 12.16
N LEU A 280 -12.27 -0.83 12.91
CA LEU A 280 -12.24 0.50 13.49
C LEU A 280 -12.10 1.61 12.44
N ILE A 281 -11.19 1.45 11.47
CA ILE A 281 -11.04 2.44 10.40
C ILE A 281 -12.23 2.46 9.43
N LEU A 282 -12.85 1.30 9.19
CA LEU A 282 -14.04 1.17 8.34
C LEU A 282 -15.34 1.53 9.08
N GLU A 283 -15.27 1.95 10.35
CA GLU A 283 -16.44 2.38 11.08
C GLU A 283 -17.13 3.55 10.34
N GLY A 284 -18.45 3.43 10.12
CA GLY A 284 -19.21 4.42 9.36
C GLY A 284 -19.09 4.34 7.83
N CYS A 285 -18.32 3.40 7.27
CA CYS A 285 -18.36 3.06 5.83
C CYS A 285 -19.62 2.25 5.47
N GLN A 286 -19.84 2.07 4.17
CA GLN A 286 -20.96 1.28 3.66
C GLN A 286 -20.88 -0.17 4.14
N ALA A 287 -22.04 -0.80 4.37
CA ALA A 287 -22.11 -2.21 4.79
C ALA A 287 -21.31 -3.19 3.89
N PRO A 288 -21.38 -3.12 2.54
CA PRO A 288 -20.56 -3.98 1.68
C PRO A 288 -19.05 -3.80 1.92
N THR A 289 -18.57 -2.57 2.10
CA THR A 289 -17.15 -2.28 2.37
C THR A 289 -16.67 -2.96 3.65
N ARG A 290 -17.46 -2.87 4.72
CA ARG A 290 -17.16 -3.48 6.03
C ARG A 290 -17.19 -5.01 5.98
N ALA A 291 -18.04 -5.59 5.13
CA ALA A 291 -18.18 -7.03 5.01
C ALA A 291 -17.03 -7.70 4.24
N LYS A 292 -16.28 -6.96 3.40
CA LYS A 292 -15.21 -7.48 2.53
C LYS A 292 -14.19 -8.33 3.28
N LEU A 293 -13.61 -7.82 4.36
CA LEU A 293 -12.56 -8.53 5.11
C LEU A 293 -13.11 -9.78 5.83
N THR A 294 -14.33 -9.68 6.35
CA THR A 294 -15.00 -10.81 7.01
C THR A 294 -15.34 -11.92 6.01
N SER A 295 -15.80 -11.55 4.82
CA SER A 295 -16.09 -12.47 3.71
C SER A 295 -14.82 -13.17 3.22
N LEU A 296 -13.73 -12.41 3.04
CA LEU A 296 -12.44 -12.95 2.66
C LEU A 296 -11.91 -13.95 3.71
N LEU A 297 -11.96 -13.56 4.99
CA LEU A 297 -11.52 -14.42 6.10
C LEU A 297 -12.32 -15.73 6.12
N SER A 298 -13.65 -15.68 5.98
CA SER A 298 -14.48 -16.88 5.90
C SER A 298 -14.12 -17.79 4.71
N THR A 299 -13.73 -17.20 3.57
CA THR A 299 -13.34 -17.94 2.37
C THR A 299 -12.01 -18.66 2.56
N LEU A 300 -11.02 -17.97 3.14
CA LEU A 300 -9.71 -18.55 3.46
C LEU A 300 -9.83 -19.61 4.56
N ASP A 301 -10.62 -19.37 5.60
CA ASP A 301 -10.88 -20.34 6.67
C ASP A 301 -11.54 -21.62 6.15
N SER A 302 -12.58 -21.50 5.31
CA SER A 302 -13.22 -22.67 4.69
C SER A 302 -12.25 -23.45 3.79
N THR A 303 -11.30 -22.76 3.15
CA THR A 303 -10.29 -23.39 2.30
C THR A 303 -9.24 -24.12 3.13
N GLY A 304 -8.73 -23.51 4.20
CA GLY A 304 -7.79 -24.13 5.13
C GLY A 304 -8.40 -25.34 5.86
N ALA A 305 -9.66 -25.24 6.29
CA ALA A 305 -10.36 -26.34 6.97
C ALA A 305 -10.57 -27.58 6.07
N LYS A 306 -10.66 -27.41 4.75
CA LYS A 306 -10.77 -28.53 3.78
C LYS A 306 -9.43 -29.21 3.50
N ALA A 307 -8.33 -28.59 3.89
CA ALA A 307 -6.97 -29.10 3.67
C ALA A 307 -6.43 -29.90 4.86
N LEU A 308 -7.07 -29.78 6.03
CA LEU A 308 -6.84 -30.58 7.23
C LEU A 308 -7.67 -31.86 7.20
#